data_AF-A0A5B7AV93-F1
#
_entry.id   AF-A0A5B7AV93-F1
#
_cell.length_a   1.000
_cell.length_b   1.000
_cell.length_c   1.000
_cell.angle_alpha   90.00
_cell.angle_beta   90.00
_cell.angle_gamma   90.00
#
_symmetry.space_group_name_H-M   'P 1'
#
loop_
_entity.id
_entity.type
_entity.pdbx_description
1 polymer ?
#
loop_
_entity_poly.entity_id
_entity_poly.type
_entity_poly.pdbx_seq_one_letter_code
_entity_poly.pdbx_strand_id
1 'polypeptide(L)'
;MAVSVAQVESMASLSNDLFYDILRRLDGATLASAACTCAAFCSISKEERLWENVCSSMWPSTNREDVKRLVSSIGGFKKFYADCFPLIVNKEVPEFQWNDYLEYPEEWTEAEYYGDMDEFESVSPSDFVSIVDIRYKDKRICSKVLWGIPNANGFNGWFYNCPFRIDLLTYSARDDDHEGEVTLSVSDGLPPIASIERERKDGKLWQELCDGIRLSWIVVNRKIKQAANLSSWSPLGGQRHWPTDKDFLIRFGSILPARDILPCQVVECILIMKFRLIHTEDEGVKTILKLTELSMQLGDMGGAYVNGKNSLLVLKEALRCPRSKNYSEALESCRLYSKVQSELKEEKMRNESKLDRLCILGGIAALVSFCYYLL
;
A
#
# COMPACT_ATOMS: atom_id res chain seq x y z
N MET A 1 51.76 -38.90 5.46
CA MET A 1 51.03 -38.51 4.23
C MET A 1 50.53 -37.10 4.44
N ALA A 2 51.18 -36.11 3.81
CA ALA A 2 50.73 -34.73 3.85
C ALA A 2 49.62 -34.55 2.82
N VAL A 3 48.43 -34.17 3.27
CA VAL A 3 47.35 -33.77 2.37
C VAL A 3 47.72 -32.40 1.83
N SER A 4 48.16 -32.38 0.57
CA SER A 4 48.29 -31.18 -0.24
C SER A 4 46.91 -30.52 -0.32
N VAL A 5 46.69 -29.48 0.47
CA VAL A 5 45.61 -28.53 0.25
C VAL A 5 45.91 -27.88 -1.09
N ALA A 6 45.17 -28.27 -2.13
CA ALA A 6 45.19 -27.57 -3.40
C ALA A 6 44.90 -26.09 -3.10
N GLN A 7 45.92 -25.26 -3.32
CA GLN A 7 45.80 -23.83 -3.33
C GLN A 7 44.74 -23.52 -4.38
N VAL A 8 43.54 -23.12 -3.94
CA VAL A 8 42.50 -22.62 -4.84
C VAL A 8 43.18 -21.52 -5.64
N GLU A 9 43.37 -21.77 -6.94
CA GLU A 9 43.89 -20.78 -7.86
C GLU A 9 43.12 -19.50 -7.61
N SER A 10 43.83 -18.49 -7.09
CA SER A 10 43.40 -17.10 -7.04
C SER A 10 42.68 -16.86 -8.35
N MET A 11 41.34 -16.67 -8.33
CA MET A 11 40.51 -16.45 -9.52
C MET A 11 41.36 -15.68 -10.52
N ALA A 12 41.84 -16.34 -11.57
CA ALA A 12 42.63 -15.71 -12.60
C ALA A 12 41.80 -14.50 -13.02
N SER A 13 42.30 -13.30 -12.71
CA SER A 13 41.48 -12.12 -12.44
C SER A 13 40.53 -11.88 -13.61
N LEU A 14 39.25 -12.24 -13.46
CA LEU A 14 38.24 -11.84 -14.41
C LEU A 14 38.34 -10.32 -14.56
N SER A 15 38.25 -9.83 -15.80
CA SER A 15 38.31 -8.39 -16.04
C SER A 15 37.13 -7.71 -15.34
N ASN A 16 37.33 -6.44 -14.96
CA ASN A 16 36.25 -5.64 -14.37
C ASN A 16 35.01 -5.58 -15.27
N ASP A 17 35.19 -5.66 -16.59
CA ASP A 17 34.09 -5.71 -17.56
C ASP A 17 33.23 -6.96 -17.40
N LEU A 18 33.86 -8.13 -17.21
CA LEU A 18 33.13 -9.38 -16.96
C LEU A 18 32.40 -9.35 -15.62
N PHE A 19 33.01 -8.77 -14.59
CA PHE A 19 32.34 -8.55 -13.32
C PHE A 19 31.14 -7.62 -13.46
N TYR A 20 31.27 -6.52 -14.21
CA TYR A 20 30.17 -5.61 -14.48
C TYR A 20 29.01 -6.31 -15.22
N ASP A 21 29.32 -7.10 -16.25
CA ASP A 21 28.32 -7.85 -17.02
C ASP A 21 27.61 -8.93 -16.21
N ILE A 22 28.29 -9.54 -15.23
CA ILE A 22 27.66 -10.46 -14.27
C ILE A 22 26.76 -9.67 -13.33
N LEU A 23 27.28 -8.61 -12.69
CA LEU A 23 26.57 -7.82 -11.70
C LEU A 23 25.32 -7.14 -12.27
N ARG A 24 25.34 -6.71 -13.54
CA ARG A 24 24.16 -6.08 -14.20
C ARG A 24 22.97 -7.02 -14.41
N ARG A 25 23.18 -8.34 -14.30
CA ARG A 25 22.14 -9.37 -14.50
C ARG A 25 21.55 -9.85 -13.18
N LEU A 26 22.13 -9.45 -12.04
CA LEU A 26 21.65 -9.82 -10.72
C LEU A 26 20.40 -9.01 -10.36
N ASP A 27 19.50 -9.62 -9.59
CA ASP A 27 18.46 -8.86 -8.90
C ASP A 27 19.08 -8.00 -7.78
N GLY A 28 18.35 -6.98 -7.33
CA GLY A 28 18.92 -6.01 -6.40
C GLY A 28 19.32 -6.58 -5.03
N ALA A 29 18.65 -7.63 -4.53
CA ALA A 29 19.02 -8.25 -3.26
C ALA A 29 20.30 -9.07 -3.42
N THR A 30 20.45 -9.81 -4.51
CA THR A 30 21.69 -10.53 -4.83
C THR A 30 22.84 -9.57 -5.14
N LEU A 31 22.59 -8.46 -5.84
CA LEU A 31 23.59 -7.41 -6.09
C LEU A 31 24.09 -6.78 -4.77
N ALA A 32 23.18 -6.49 -3.84
CA ALA A 32 23.55 -5.99 -2.51
C ALA A 32 24.41 -7.00 -1.74
N SER A 33 24.06 -8.28 -1.78
CA SER A 33 24.85 -9.35 -1.14
C SER A 33 26.23 -9.51 -1.79
N ALA A 34 26.31 -9.49 -3.11
CA ALA A 34 27.57 -9.57 -3.86
C ALA A 34 28.48 -8.38 -3.56
N ALA A 35 27.93 -7.17 -3.38
CA ALA A 35 28.70 -5.99 -3.01
C ALA A 35 29.47 -6.14 -1.68
N CYS A 36 29.03 -7.03 -0.79
CA CYS A 36 29.64 -7.27 0.51
C CYS A 36 30.71 -8.35 0.50
N THR A 37 30.92 -9.09 -0.59
CA THR A 37 31.82 -10.25 -0.60
C THR A 37 33.28 -9.88 -0.89
N CYS A 38 33.54 -8.87 -1.73
CA CYS A 38 34.89 -8.43 -2.08
C CYS A 38 34.95 -6.96 -2.49
N ALA A 39 36.16 -6.38 -2.47
CA ALA A 39 36.39 -4.97 -2.79
C ALA A 39 36.03 -4.61 -4.25
N ALA A 40 36.28 -5.52 -5.20
CA ALA A 40 35.96 -5.29 -6.61
C ALA A 40 34.44 -5.16 -6.84
N PHE A 41 33.65 -6.10 -6.32
CA PHE A 41 32.18 -6.04 -6.38
C PHE A 41 31.64 -4.85 -5.61
N CYS A 42 32.20 -4.55 -4.43
CA CYS A 42 31.84 -3.36 -3.67
C CYS A 42 32.03 -2.09 -4.51
N SER A 43 33.18 -1.95 -5.18
CA SER A 43 33.49 -0.79 -6.02
C SER A 43 32.53 -0.68 -7.21
N ILE A 44 32.33 -1.77 -7.96
CA ILE A 44 31.46 -1.79 -9.15
C ILE A 44 29.98 -1.54 -8.75
N SER A 45 29.52 -2.09 -7.62
CA SER A 45 28.17 -1.88 -7.10
C SER A 45 27.88 -0.44 -6.62
N LYS A 46 28.86 0.47 -6.66
CA LYS A 46 28.61 1.90 -6.43
C LYS A 46 28.10 2.60 -7.68
N GLU A 47 28.19 1.98 -8.85
CA GLU A 47 27.68 2.55 -10.08
C GLU A 47 26.14 2.59 -10.10
N GLU A 48 25.59 3.81 -10.20
CA GLU A 48 24.15 4.05 -10.19
C GLU A 48 23.41 3.37 -11.34
N ARG A 49 24.07 3.13 -12.49
CA ARG A 49 23.46 2.44 -13.64
C ARG A 49 23.03 1.01 -13.34
N LEU A 50 23.75 0.31 -12.46
CA LEU A 50 23.37 -1.04 -12.04
C LEU A 50 22.05 -0.98 -11.26
N TRP A 51 21.95 -0.03 -10.33
CA TRP A 51 20.75 0.16 -9.52
C TRP A 51 19.59 0.75 -10.32
N GLU A 52 19.85 1.59 -11.32
CA GLU A 52 18.84 2.08 -12.25
C GLU A 52 18.19 0.93 -13.02
N ASN A 53 19.00 -0.04 -13.50
CA ASN A 53 18.50 -1.24 -14.17
C ASN A 53 17.66 -2.10 -13.21
N VAL A 54 18.13 -2.31 -11.98
CA VAL A 54 17.41 -3.03 -10.93
C VAL A 54 16.07 -2.36 -10.62
N CYS A 55 16.06 -1.05 -10.40
CA CYS A 55 14.85 -0.27 -10.14
C CYS A 55 13.89 -0.32 -11.32
N SER A 56 14.38 -0.16 -12.55
CA SER A 56 13.54 -0.17 -13.76
C SER A 56 12.93 -1.55 -14.04
N SER A 57 13.64 -2.62 -13.68
CA SER A 57 13.12 -3.99 -13.75
C SER A 57 12.06 -4.27 -12.68
N MET A 58 12.30 -3.79 -11.45
CA MET A 58 11.37 -4.02 -10.34
C MET A 58 10.13 -3.12 -10.37
N TRP A 59 10.34 -1.85 -10.71
CA TRP A 59 9.37 -0.76 -10.75
C TRP A 59 9.46 -0.04 -12.09
N PRO A 60 8.74 -0.52 -13.12
CA PRO A 60 8.79 0.03 -14.48
C PRO A 60 8.56 1.54 -14.56
N SER A 61 7.80 2.11 -13.62
CA SER A 61 7.59 3.56 -13.53
C SER A 61 8.89 4.36 -13.35
N THR A 62 9.94 3.76 -12.80
CA THR A 62 11.24 4.42 -12.60
C THR A 62 12.04 4.62 -13.87
N ASN A 63 11.66 3.98 -14.98
CA ASN A 63 12.31 4.19 -16.28
C ASN A 63 11.86 5.49 -16.98
N ARG A 64 10.87 6.21 -16.43
CA ARG A 64 10.45 7.51 -16.98
C ARG A 64 11.45 8.61 -16.61
N GLU A 65 11.78 9.48 -17.56
CA GLU A 65 12.81 10.51 -17.38
C GLU A 65 12.50 11.52 -16.26
N ASP A 66 11.23 11.82 -16.00
CA ASP A 66 10.81 12.63 -14.85
C ASP A 66 11.07 11.93 -13.52
N VAL A 67 10.82 10.61 -13.43
CA VAL A 67 11.11 9.81 -12.24
C VAL A 67 12.61 9.58 -12.06
N LYS A 68 13.40 9.39 -13.13
CA LYS A 68 14.87 9.30 -13.04
C LYS A 68 15.47 10.55 -12.40
N ARG A 69 15.00 11.73 -12.82
CA ARG A 69 15.38 13.02 -12.20
C ARG A 69 14.97 13.12 -10.74
N LEU A 70 13.75 12.65 -10.39
CA LEU A 70 13.30 12.58 -9.00
C LEU A 70 14.21 11.68 -8.15
N VAL A 71 14.45 10.45 -8.58
CA VAL A 71 15.29 9.47 -7.87
C VAL A 71 16.71 10.01 -7.69
N SER A 72 17.27 10.64 -8.72
CA SER A 72 18.57 11.31 -8.63
C SER A 72 18.56 12.43 -7.57
N SER A 73 17.51 13.24 -7.51
CA SER A 73 17.40 14.37 -6.56
C SER A 73 17.29 13.96 -5.08
N ILE A 74 16.78 12.76 -4.81
CA ILE A 74 16.59 12.23 -3.44
C ILE A 74 17.77 11.37 -2.95
N GLY A 75 18.79 11.13 -3.79
CA GLY A 75 20.03 10.45 -3.41
C GLY A 75 20.41 9.23 -4.26
N GLY A 76 19.79 9.03 -5.41
CA GLY A 76 20.15 7.98 -6.38
C GLY A 76 19.32 6.71 -6.27
N PHE A 77 19.47 5.84 -7.27
CA PHE A 77 18.78 4.56 -7.42
C PHE A 77 19.20 3.55 -6.36
N LYS A 78 20.48 3.55 -5.95
CA LYS A 78 20.92 2.64 -4.87
C LYS A 78 20.17 2.91 -3.58
N LYS A 79 20.09 4.18 -3.19
CA LYS A 79 19.34 4.62 -2.00
C LYS A 79 17.86 4.33 -2.18
N PHE A 80 17.27 4.71 -3.32
CA PHE A 80 15.85 4.48 -3.60
C PHE A 80 15.48 3.00 -3.51
N TYR A 81 16.30 2.10 -4.05
CA TYR A 81 16.10 0.66 -3.91
C TYR A 81 16.19 0.21 -2.45
N ALA A 82 17.21 0.64 -1.71
CA ALA A 82 17.35 0.30 -0.30
C ALA A 82 16.20 0.81 0.57
N ASP A 83 15.61 1.96 0.19
CA ASP A 83 14.48 2.58 0.89
C ASP A 83 13.14 1.89 0.58
N CYS A 84 12.92 1.50 -0.69
CA CYS A 84 11.62 1.03 -1.18
C CYS A 84 11.49 -0.50 -1.29
N PHE A 85 12.60 -1.24 -1.27
CA PHE A 85 12.58 -2.70 -1.32
C PHE A 85 12.12 -3.34 0.00
N PRO A 86 12.59 -2.90 1.18
CA PRO A 86 12.08 -3.42 2.45
C PRO A 86 10.62 -3.00 2.70
N LEU A 87 9.87 -3.85 3.41
CA LEU A 87 8.48 -3.57 3.81
C LEU A 87 8.45 -2.83 5.14
N ILE A 88 7.48 -1.93 5.32
CA ILE A 88 7.25 -1.25 6.61
C ILE A 88 6.86 -2.29 7.66
N VAL A 89 7.49 -2.19 8.83
CA VAL A 89 7.18 -3.02 10.00
C VAL A 89 6.90 -2.10 11.18
N ASN A 90 5.72 -2.26 11.77
CA ASN A 90 5.36 -1.57 12.99
C ASN A 90 4.96 -2.61 14.05
N LYS A 91 5.89 -2.90 14.96
CA LYS A 91 5.70 -3.86 16.05
C LYS A 91 5.02 -3.25 17.27
N GLU A 92 4.92 -1.92 17.31
CA GLU A 92 4.31 -1.18 18.41
C GLU A 92 2.83 -0.96 18.08
N VAL A 93 2.06 -2.05 17.98
CA VAL A 93 0.60 -1.96 18.06
C VAL A 93 0.28 -1.83 19.54
N PRO A 94 -0.17 -0.67 20.04
CA PRO A 94 -0.48 -0.52 21.46
C PRO A 94 -1.57 -1.52 21.86
N GLU A 95 -1.53 -2.02 23.10
CA GLU A 95 -2.73 -2.55 23.75
C GLU A 95 -3.71 -1.38 23.85
N PHE A 96 -4.65 -1.32 22.91
CA PHE A 96 -5.59 -0.21 22.84
C PHE A 96 -6.46 -0.21 24.10
N GLN A 97 -6.24 0.75 24.98
CA GLN A 97 -7.13 1.02 26.11
C GLN A 97 -8.20 1.98 25.61
N TRP A 98 -9.47 1.60 25.78
CA TRP A 98 -10.59 2.54 25.66
C TRP A 98 -10.39 3.66 26.68
N ASN A 99 -9.75 4.76 26.27
CA ASN A 99 -10.01 6.01 26.95
C ASN A 99 -11.36 6.50 26.47
N ASP A 100 -12.29 6.64 27.42
CA ASP A 100 -13.52 7.41 27.24
C ASP A 100 -13.13 8.79 26.68
N TYR A 101 -13.73 9.17 25.56
CA TYR A 101 -13.47 10.40 24.79
C TYR A 101 -12.18 10.39 23.94
N LEU A 102 -12.21 9.62 22.85
CA LEU A 102 -11.47 9.98 21.64
C LEU A 102 -12.24 11.06 20.87
N GLU A 103 -12.39 12.24 21.46
CA GLU A 103 -12.66 13.41 20.64
C GLU A 103 -11.41 13.65 19.80
N TYR A 104 -11.56 13.52 18.48
CA TYR A 104 -10.66 14.22 17.57
C TYR A 104 -10.63 15.67 18.04
N PRO A 105 -9.46 16.31 18.21
CA PRO A 105 -9.43 17.74 18.46
C PRO A 105 -10.11 18.42 17.28
N GLU A 106 -11.40 18.75 17.43
CA GLU A 106 -12.17 19.52 16.44
C GLU A 106 -11.66 20.97 16.41
N GLU A 107 -11.00 21.39 17.49
CA GLU A 107 -10.42 22.72 17.65
C GLU A 107 -8.99 22.76 17.11
N TRP A 108 -8.78 23.71 16.20
CA TRP A 108 -7.47 24.14 15.74
C TRP A 108 -6.67 24.57 16.96
N THR A 109 -5.43 24.11 17.10
CA THR A 109 -4.56 24.66 18.15
C THR A 109 -4.36 26.16 17.90
N GLU A 110 -4.15 26.97 18.94
CA GLU A 110 -3.95 28.42 18.75
C GLU A 110 -2.83 28.72 17.74
N ALA A 111 -1.76 27.92 17.71
CA ALA A 111 -0.69 28.03 16.71
C ALA A 111 -1.19 27.81 15.27
N GLU A 112 -2.15 26.90 15.06
CA GLU A 112 -2.79 26.67 13.76
C GLU A 112 -3.78 27.78 13.39
N TYR A 113 -4.44 28.39 14.38
CA TYR A 113 -5.35 29.53 14.18
C TYR A 113 -4.60 30.83 13.84
N TYR A 114 -3.42 31.04 14.45
CA TYR A 114 -2.58 32.21 14.22
C TYR A 114 -1.53 32.02 13.10
N GLY A 115 -1.47 30.83 12.49
CA GLY A 115 -0.57 30.55 11.37
C GLY A 115 0.90 30.45 11.77
N ASP A 116 1.19 30.21 13.04
CA ASP A 116 2.54 30.11 13.61
C ASP A 116 3.09 28.67 13.50
N MET A 117 2.83 28.04 12.35
CA MET A 117 3.41 26.75 12.01
C MET A 117 4.78 27.00 11.41
N ASP A 118 5.82 26.47 12.06
CA ASP A 118 7.20 26.57 11.61
C ASP A 118 7.29 26.20 10.11
N GLU A 119 7.66 27.16 9.26
CA GLU A 119 7.61 27.05 7.79
C GLU A 119 8.48 25.88 7.27
N PHE A 120 9.43 25.44 8.11
CA PHE A 120 10.31 24.29 7.90
C PHE A 120 9.64 22.93 8.16
N GLU A 121 8.59 22.85 9.00
CA GLU A 121 7.90 21.60 9.34
C GLU A 121 6.64 21.32 8.51
N SER A 122 6.06 22.36 7.89
CA SER A 122 4.83 22.23 7.09
C SER A 122 5.00 21.21 5.96
N VAL A 123 4.05 20.27 5.90
CA VAL A 123 4.00 19.21 4.88
C VAL A 123 2.99 19.63 3.83
N SER A 124 3.43 19.75 2.58
CA SER A 124 2.53 20.10 1.48
C SER A 124 2.10 18.85 0.70
N PRO A 125 0.85 18.79 0.21
CA PRO A 125 0.43 17.80 -0.78
C PRO A 125 1.38 17.68 -1.98
N SER A 126 1.96 18.79 -2.44
CA SER A 126 2.89 18.84 -3.59
C SER A 126 4.25 18.20 -3.33
N ASP A 127 4.59 17.97 -2.06
CA ASP A 127 5.86 17.33 -1.68
C ASP A 127 5.84 15.84 -1.99
N PHE A 128 4.66 15.23 -2.10
CA PHE A 128 4.49 13.81 -2.31
C PHE A 128 4.44 13.42 -3.77
N VAL A 129 4.97 12.25 -4.07
CA VAL A 129 4.85 11.58 -5.37
C VAL A 129 4.51 10.13 -5.10
N SER A 130 3.46 9.61 -5.75
CA SER A 130 3.15 8.17 -5.73
C SER A 130 3.64 7.51 -7.01
N ILE A 131 4.48 6.48 -6.88
CA ILE A 131 4.95 5.62 -7.95
C ILE A 131 4.28 4.26 -7.76
N VAL A 132 3.40 3.90 -8.70
CA VAL A 132 2.53 2.74 -8.57
C VAL A 132 2.77 1.77 -9.71
N ASP A 133 3.19 0.56 -9.38
CA ASP A 133 3.44 -0.51 -10.34
C ASP A 133 2.68 -1.78 -9.92
N ILE A 134 1.99 -2.39 -10.88
CA ILE A 134 1.26 -3.64 -10.70
C ILE A 134 1.85 -4.69 -11.63
N ARG A 135 2.14 -5.86 -11.07
CA ARG A 135 2.58 -7.04 -11.82
C ARG A 135 1.64 -8.21 -11.55
N TYR A 136 1.42 -9.04 -12.55
CA TYR A 136 0.80 -10.34 -12.39
C TYR A 136 1.77 -11.37 -12.94
N LYS A 137 2.23 -12.25 -12.07
CA LYS A 137 3.40 -13.10 -12.32
C LYS A 137 4.57 -12.19 -12.72
N ASP A 138 5.21 -12.45 -13.85
CA ASP A 138 6.32 -11.62 -14.35
C ASP A 138 5.87 -10.51 -15.32
N LYS A 139 4.57 -10.36 -15.57
CA LYS A 139 4.03 -9.39 -16.52
C LYS A 139 3.60 -8.09 -15.83
N ARG A 140 4.05 -6.95 -16.36
CA ARG A 140 3.55 -5.62 -15.98
C ARG A 140 2.12 -5.44 -16.45
N ILE A 141 1.25 -5.04 -15.52
CA ILE A 141 -0.17 -4.77 -15.76
C ILE A 141 -0.44 -3.26 -15.78
N CYS A 142 0.14 -2.53 -14.83
CA CYS A 142 -0.06 -1.09 -14.68
C CYS A 142 1.23 -0.46 -14.16
N SER A 143 1.51 0.77 -14.58
CA SER A 143 2.64 1.57 -14.13
C SER A 143 2.24 3.03 -14.30
N LYS A 144 2.08 3.72 -13.18
CA LYS A 144 1.56 5.09 -13.11
C LYS A 144 2.34 5.87 -12.07
N VAL A 145 2.50 7.16 -12.35
CA VAL A 145 3.17 8.12 -11.46
C VAL A 145 2.22 9.28 -11.25
N LEU A 146 2.04 9.64 -9.99
CA LEU A 146 1.15 10.70 -9.55
C LEU A 146 1.99 11.75 -8.81
N TRP A 147 1.98 12.97 -9.31
CA TRP A 147 2.69 14.10 -8.72
C TRP A 147 1.73 14.89 -7.84
N GLY A 148 2.03 14.98 -6.55
CA GLY A 148 1.16 15.55 -5.53
C GLY A 148 0.05 14.60 -5.07
N ILE A 149 -0.80 15.12 -4.18
CA ILE A 149 -2.05 14.43 -3.78
C ILE A 149 -3.20 14.99 -4.62
N PRO A 150 -3.99 14.13 -5.31
CA PRO A 150 -5.15 14.57 -6.07
C PRO A 150 -6.12 15.34 -5.18
N ASN A 151 -6.87 16.27 -5.78
CA ASN A 151 -7.92 17.02 -5.09
C ASN A 151 -7.43 17.93 -3.94
N ALA A 152 -6.12 17.94 -3.63
CA ALA A 152 -5.54 18.75 -2.55
C ALA A 152 -5.21 20.20 -2.96
N ASN A 153 -5.18 20.51 -4.27
CA ASN A 153 -4.87 21.85 -4.79
C ASN A 153 -6.08 22.82 -4.78
N GLY A 154 -7.18 22.46 -4.11
CA GLY A 154 -8.37 23.32 -4.04
C GLY A 154 -8.14 24.52 -3.12
N PHE A 155 -8.44 25.73 -3.61
CA PHE A 155 -8.29 27.02 -2.91
C PHE A 155 -8.93 27.11 -1.50
N ASN A 156 -9.78 26.15 -1.11
CA ASN A 156 -10.58 26.22 0.11
C ASN A 156 -10.11 25.30 1.25
N GLY A 157 -8.95 24.64 1.15
CA GLY A 157 -8.43 23.77 2.23
C GLY A 157 -9.29 22.54 2.56
N TRP A 158 -10.35 22.28 1.79
CA TRP A 158 -11.32 21.19 2.00
C TRP A 158 -10.67 19.83 2.21
N PHE A 159 -9.62 19.53 1.43
CA PHE A 159 -8.83 18.31 1.53
C PHE A 159 -8.38 18.01 2.96
N TYR A 160 -7.96 19.04 3.70
CA TYR A 160 -7.43 18.87 5.06
C TYR A 160 -8.44 18.26 6.02
N ASN A 161 -9.75 18.50 5.79
CA ASN A 161 -10.85 18.00 6.61
C ASN A 161 -11.58 16.81 5.99
N CYS A 162 -11.31 16.46 4.73
CA CYS A 162 -11.95 15.33 4.07
C CYS A 162 -11.28 13.99 4.42
N PRO A 163 -12.04 12.89 4.48
CA PRO A 163 -11.50 11.53 4.49
C PRO A 163 -10.44 11.34 3.40
N PHE A 164 -9.25 10.91 3.79
CA PHE A 164 -8.13 10.78 2.88
C PHE A 164 -8.32 9.62 1.91
N ARG A 165 -8.20 9.94 0.62
CA ARG A 165 -8.29 8.96 -0.45
C ARG A 165 -7.50 9.42 -1.68
N ILE A 166 -6.67 8.53 -2.21
CA ILE A 166 -6.03 8.70 -3.53
C ILE A 166 -6.67 7.67 -4.46
N ASP A 167 -7.30 8.13 -5.54
CA ASP A 167 -7.84 7.28 -6.58
C ASP A 167 -7.01 7.40 -7.87
N LEU A 168 -6.54 6.27 -8.40
CA LEU A 168 -5.68 6.23 -9.59
C LEU A 168 -6.43 5.89 -10.89
N LEU A 169 -7.69 5.45 -10.80
CA LEU A 169 -8.48 4.92 -11.92
C LEU A 169 -9.91 5.49 -12.04
N THR A 170 -10.20 6.62 -11.42
CA THR A 170 -11.57 7.13 -11.32
C THR A 170 -11.93 8.10 -12.45
N TYR A 171 -12.81 7.63 -13.35
CA TYR A 171 -13.62 8.30 -14.39
C TYR A 171 -12.94 9.23 -15.42
N SER A 172 -12.48 8.68 -16.55
CA SER A 172 -12.63 9.37 -17.84
C SER A 172 -14.03 9.06 -18.40
N ALA A 173 -15.04 9.74 -17.84
CA ALA A 173 -16.28 9.94 -18.57
C ALA A 173 -16.06 11.18 -19.44
N ARG A 174 -16.03 10.98 -20.77
CA ARG A 174 -15.69 11.95 -21.84
C ARG A 174 -14.20 11.99 -22.14
N ASP A 175 -13.74 11.05 -22.94
CA ASP A 175 -13.16 11.29 -24.26
C ASP A 175 -12.64 9.94 -24.79
N ASP A 176 -12.73 9.75 -26.12
CA ASP A 176 -12.57 8.52 -26.89
C ASP A 176 -11.16 7.86 -26.85
N ASP A 177 -10.41 7.99 -25.75
CA ASP A 177 -9.09 7.38 -25.60
C ASP A 177 -9.14 6.12 -24.72
N HIS A 178 -9.16 4.96 -25.38
CA HIS A 178 -9.02 3.62 -24.77
C HIS A 178 -7.64 3.37 -24.09
N GLU A 179 -6.77 4.37 -23.94
CA GLU A 179 -5.38 4.22 -23.46
C GLU A 179 -5.24 3.93 -21.95
N GLY A 180 -6.32 3.97 -21.18
CA GLY A 180 -6.30 3.78 -19.72
C GLY A 180 -6.81 2.43 -19.21
N GLU A 181 -7.37 1.58 -20.09
CA GLU A 181 -8.08 0.38 -19.67
C GLU A 181 -7.13 -0.80 -19.45
N VAL A 182 -6.91 -1.12 -18.18
CA VAL A 182 -6.05 -2.22 -17.77
C VAL A 182 -6.87 -3.52 -17.72
N THR A 183 -6.61 -4.43 -18.64
CA THR A 183 -7.26 -5.75 -18.70
C THR A 183 -6.25 -6.89 -18.53
N LEU A 184 -6.71 -7.98 -17.93
CA LEU A 184 -6.01 -9.26 -17.84
C LEU A 184 -6.86 -10.34 -18.47
N SER A 185 -6.23 -11.28 -19.16
CA SER A 185 -6.91 -12.32 -19.90
C SER A 185 -6.20 -13.68 -19.77
N VAL A 186 -6.77 -14.71 -20.40
CA VAL A 186 -6.18 -16.06 -20.41
C VAL A 186 -4.77 -16.07 -21.03
N SER A 187 -4.48 -15.20 -22.01
CA SER A 187 -3.13 -15.09 -22.59
C SER A 187 -2.09 -14.54 -21.60
N ASP A 188 -2.54 -13.87 -20.54
CA ASP A 188 -1.70 -13.39 -19.44
C ASP A 188 -1.44 -14.48 -18.38
N GLY A 189 -1.96 -15.69 -18.61
CA GLY A 189 -1.82 -16.83 -17.69
C GLY A 189 -2.87 -16.84 -16.58
N LEU A 190 -4.03 -16.22 -16.80
CA LEU A 190 -5.23 -16.44 -15.98
C LEU A 190 -5.87 -17.80 -16.32
N PRO A 191 -6.38 -18.55 -15.34
CA PRO A 191 -7.14 -19.77 -15.60
C PRO A 191 -8.44 -19.45 -16.35
N PRO A 192 -8.83 -20.25 -17.37
CA PRO A 192 -10.11 -20.09 -18.03
C PRO A 192 -11.25 -20.53 -17.10
N ILE A 193 -12.29 -19.71 -17.00
CA ILE A 193 -13.51 -20.01 -16.25
C ILE A 193 -14.61 -20.46 -17.20
N ALA A 194 -15.06 -21.71 -17.05
CA ALA A 194 -16.18 -22.26 -17.82
C ALA A 194 -17.55 -21.76 -17.34
N SER A 195 -17.73 -21.49 -16.04
CA SER A 195 -18.94 -20.85 -15.51
C SER A 195 -18.67 -20.12 -14.19
N ILE A 196 -19.44 -19.06 -13.94
CA ILE A 196 -19.35 -18.25 -12.72
C ILE A 196 -19.69 -19.06 -11.46
N GLU A 197 -20.61 -20.04 -11.54
CA GLU A 197 -20.99 -20.88 -10.41
C GLU A 197 -19.93 -21.92 -10.07
N ARG A 198 -19.18 -22.43 -11.06
CA ARG A 198 -18.05 -23.33 -10.78
C ARG A 198 -16.92 -22.59 -10.08
N GLU A 199 -16.59 -21.40 -10.56
CA GLU A 199 -15.60 -20.55 -9.89
C GLU A 199 -16.03 -20.18 -8.46
N ARG A 200 -17.33 -20.04 -8.16
CA ARG A 200 -17.80 -19.87 -6.77
C ARG A 200 -17.44 -21.04 -5.86
N LYS A 201 -17.45 -22.27 -6.38
CA LYS A 201 -17.15 -23.48 -5.59
C LYS A 201 -15.65 -23.73 -5.52
N ASP A 202 -14.96 -23.53 -6.64
CA ASP A 202 -13.57 -23.93 -6.80
C ASP A 202 -12.59 -22.81 -6.39
N GLY A 203 -12.99 -21.54 -6.53
CA GLY A 203 -12.18 -20.36 -6.16
C GLY A 203 -10.84 -20.26 -6.89
N LYS A 204 -10.67 -20.97 -8.01
CA LYS A 204 -9.38 -21.16 -8.67
C LYS A 204 -8.85 -19.89 -9.31
N LEU A 205 -9.69 -19.13 -10.01
CA LEU A 205 -9.30 -17.82 -10.53
C LEU A 205 -8.92 -16.89 -9.38
N TRP A 206 -9.73 -16.86 -8.33
CA TRP A 206 -9.49 -16.01 -7.18
C TRP A 206 -8.12 -16.29 -6.54
N GLN A 207 -7.82 -17.57 -6.31
CA GLN A 207 -6.56 -18.00 -5.72
C GLN A 207 -5.37 -17.68 -6.64
N GLU A 208 -5.44 -18.02 -7.92
CA GLU A 208 -4.39 -17.70 -8.89
C GLU A 208 -4.14 -16.18 -9.02
N LEU A 209 -5.21 -15.39 -9.00
CA LEU A 209 -5.11 -13.94 -9.03
C LEU A 209 -4.38 -13.42 -7.79
N CYS A 210 -4.75 -13.89 -6.59
CA CYS A 210 -4.10 -13.49 -5.34
C CYS A 210 -2.63 -13.93 -5.27
N ASP A 211 -2.33 -15.15 -5.72
CA ASP A 211 -0.98 -15.71 -5.69
C ASP A 211 -0.06 -15.03 -6.70
N GLY A 212 -0.60 -14.67 -7.86
CA GLY A 212 0.14 -14.07 -8.97
C GLY A 212 0.30 -12.55 -8.90
N ILE A 213 -0.64 -11.82 -8.30
CA ILE A 213 -0.61 -10.36 -8.34
C ILE A 213 0.36 -9.76 -7.31
N ARG A 214 1.09 -8.73 -7.71
CA ARG A 214 1.98 -7.95 -6.87
C ARG A 214 1.75 -6.46 -7.09
N LEU A 215 1.66 -5.72 -6.00
CA LEU A 215 1.53 -4.27 -6.01
C LEU A 215 2.79 -3.64 -5.42
N SER A 216 3.24 -2.54 -6.00
CA SER A 216 4.18 -1.62 -5.36
C SER A 216 3.57 -0.24 -5.38
N TRP A 217 3.33 0.32 -4.20
CA TRP A 217 2.88 1.69 -4.05
C TRP A 217 3.94 2.44 -3.25
N ILE A 218 4.87 3.06 -3.97
CA ILE A 218 5.96 3.82 -3.39
C ILE A 218 5.53 5.27 -3.23
N VAL A 219 5.64 5.77 -2.02
CA VAL A 219 5.47 7.20 -1.72
C VAL A 219 6.85 7.81 -1.57
N VAL A 220 7.08 8.91 -2.27
CA VAL A 220 8.30 9.72 -2.18
C VAL A 220 7.93 11.09 -1.65
N ASN A 221 8.65 11.59 -0.66
CA ASN A 221 8.57 12.99 -0.26
C ASN A 221 9.83 13.73 -0.71
N ARG A 222 9.62 14.74 -1.58
CA ARG A 222 10.66 15.52 -2.24
C ARG A 222 11.38 16.47 -1.29
N LYS A 223 10.68 17.00 -0.28
CA LYS A 223 11.21 17.95 0.71
C LYS A 223 12.22 17.25 1.63
N ILE A 224 11.84 16.10 2.18
CA ILE A 224 12.72 15.32 3.09
C ILE A 224 13.62 14.32 2.37
N LYS A 225 13.48 14.16 1.05
CA LYS A 225 14.27 13.23 0.22
C LYS A 225 14.24 11.78 0.72
N GLN A 226 13.06 11.31 1.12
CA GLN A 226 12.82 9.93 1.55
C GLN A 226 11.74 9.28 0.70
N ALA A 227 11.82 7.96 0.61
CA ALA A 227 10.84 7.13 -0.07
C ALA A 227 10.56 5.87 0.75
N ALA A 228 9.38 5.29 0.58
CA ALA A 228 9.03 4.00 1.15
C ALA A 228 7.93 3.34 0.33
N ASN A 229 7.93 2.02 0.29
CA ASN A 229 6.83 1.24 -0.27
C ASN A 229 5.80 0.98 0.83
N LEU A 230 4.58 1.48 0.64
CA LEU A 230 3.48 1.34 1.61
C LEU A 230 2.65 0.07 1.38
N SER A 231 2.92 -0.66 0.30
CA SER A 231 2.23 -1.90 -0.03
C SER A 231 2.91 -3.11 0.64
N SER A 232 2.12 -4.14 0.90
CA SER A 232 2.59 -5.44 1.38
C SER A 232 3.22 -6.31 0.29
N TRP A 233 3.44 -5.80 -0.93
CA TRP A 233 3.76 -6.57 -2.16
C TRP A 233 2.70 -7.57 -2.59
N SER A 234 2.38 -8.52 -1.73
CA SER A 234 1.37 -9.55 -1.95
C SER A 234 0.05 -9.14 -1.30
N PRO A 235 -1.08 -9.67 -1.79
CA PRO A 235 -2.38 -9.44 -1.17
C PRO A 235 -2.39 -9.85 0.31
N LEU A 236 -2.96 -9.00 1.17
CA LEU A 236 -3.29 -9.35 2.55
C LEU A 236 -4.57 -10.18 2.62
N GLY A 237 -5.40 -10.06 1.60
CA GLY A 237 -6.63 -10.81 1.42
C GLY A 237 -7.50 -10.16 0.37
N GLY A 238 -8.74 -10.62 0.28
CA GLY A 238 -9.72 -9.96 -0.55
C GLY A 238 -11.06 -10.66 -0.52
N GLN A 239 -12.01 -10.04 -1.19
CA GLN A 239 -13.41 -10.41 -1.13
C GLN A 239 -14.01 -10.33 -2.53
N ARG A 240 -14.89 -11.27 -2.82
CA ARG A 240 -15.77 -11.18 -3.98
C ARG A 240 -16.98 -10.32 -3.60
N HIS A 241 -17.28 -9.31 -4.40
CA HIS A 241 -18.35 -8.36 -4.10
C HIS A 241 -19.71 -8.90 -4.57
N TRP A 242 -20.67 -8.98 -3.65
CA TRP A 242 -22.08 -9.33 -3.83
C TRP A 242 -22.89 -8.01 -3.88
N PRO A 243 -23.87 -7.71 -4.79
CA PRO A 243 -24.57 -8.36 -5.89
C PRO A 243 -23.99 -9.31 -6.94
N THR A 244 -22.99 -8.77 -7.61
CA THR A 244 -22.87 -9.10 -9.04
C THR A 244 -21.95 -10.28 -9.25
N ASP A 245 -21.11 -10.59 -8.26
CA ASP A 245 -20.09 -11.64 -8.26
C ASP A 245 -19.11 -11.55 -9.44
N LYS A 246 -19.19 -10.47 -10.20
CA LYS A 246 -18.27 -10.05 -11.25
C LYS A 246 -17.17 -9.19 -10.68
N ASP A 247 -17.41 -8.50 -9.57
CA ASP A 247 -16.44 -7.59 -8.99
C ASP A 247 -15.62 -8.31 -7.89
N PHE A 248 -14.30 -8.23 -7.99
CA PHE A 248 -13.32 -8.78 -7.06
C PHE A 248 -12.56 -7.63 -6.40
N LEU A 249 -12.41 -7.68 -5.09
CA LEU A 249 -11.69 -6.69 -4.31
C LEU A 249 -10.47 -7.35 -3.66
N ILE A 250 -9.28 -6.85 -3.95
CA ILE A 250 -8.01 -7.28 -3.36
C ILE A 250 -7.48 -6.16 -2.47
N ARG A 251 -7.02 -6.51 -1.27
CA ARG A 251 -6.43 -5.57 -0.32
C ARG A 251 -4.93 -5.80 -0.19
N PHE A 252 -4.19 -4.70 -0.16
CA PHE A 252 -2.77 -4.63 0.20
C PHE A 252 -2.63 -3.53 1.24
N GLY A 253 -1.48 -3.47 1.90
CA GLY A 253 -1.29 -2.38 2.85
C GLY A 253 -0.12 -2.59 3.79
N SER A 254 -0.03 -1.67 4.75
CA SER A 254 0.91 -1.73 5.85
C SER A 254 0.34 -0.98 7.05
N ILE A 255 0.90 -1.24 8.23
CA ILE A 255 0.53 -0.52 9.45
C ILE A 255 1.54 0.61 9.66
N LEU A 256 1.04 1.83 9.67
CA LEU A 256 1.83 3.05 9.78
C LEU A 256 1.77 3.59 11.21
N PRO A 257 2.86 4.11 11.77
CA PRO A 257 2.82 4.84 13.02
C PRO A 257 2.16 6.21 12.80
N ALA A 258 1.45 6.64 13.82
CA ALA A 258 0.79 7.92 13.93
C ALA A 258 0.99 8.51 15.34
N ARG A 259 2.18 8.29 15.92
CA ARG A 259 2.56 8.83 17.24
C ARG A 259 2.47 10.35 17.20
N ASP A 260 1.91 10.94 18.24
CA ASP A 260 1.70 12.39 18.36
C ASP A 260 0.85 13.03 17.23
N ILE A 261 0.19 12.20 16.40
CA ILE A 261 -0.72 12.64 15.32
C ILE A 261 -2.15 12.20 15.63
N LEU A 262 -2.32 10.93 16.02
CA LEU A 262 -3.63 10.36 16.33
C LEU A 262 -3.62 9.70 17.71
N PRO A 263 -4.73 9.76 18.46
CA PRO A 263 -4.81 9.09 19.75
C PRO A 263 -4.52 7.59 19.70
N CYS A 264 -4.91 6.95 18.59
CA CYS A 264 -4.69 5.52 18.36
C CYS A 264 -3.22 5.17 18.08
N GLN A 265 -2.35 6.15 17.82
CA GLN A 265 -0.90 6.02 17.51
C GLN A 265 -0.52 5.12 16.32
N VAL A 266 -1.48 4.43 15.71
CA VAL A 266 -1.32 3.57 14.54
C VAL A 266 -2.47 3.73 13.56
N VAL A 267 -2.14 3.56 12.28
CA VAL A 267 -3.06 3.71 11.15
C VAL A 267 -2.85 2.56 10.18
N GLU A 268 -3.94 2.00 9.66
CA GLU A 268 -3.91 1.07 8.54
C GLU A 268 -3.80 1.85 7.23
N CYS A 269 -2.72 1.63 6.48
CA CYS A 269 -2.66 2.04 5.08
C CYS A 269 -3.33 0.97 4.23
N ILE A 270 -4.53 1.28 3.74
CA ILE A 270 -5.38 0.37 2.99
C ILE A 270 -5.25 0.68 1.50
N LEU A 271 -4.69 -0.24 0.75
CA LEU A 271 -4.63 -0.19 -0.71
C LEU A 271 -5.68 -1.14 -1.28
N ILE A 272 -6.61 -0.60 -2.05
CA ILE A 272 -7.73 -1.34 -2.61
C ILE A 272 -7.54 -1.44 -4.11
N MET A 273 -7.63 -2.66 -4.62
CA MET A 273 -7.64 -2.96 -6.04
C MET A 273 -8.92 -3.70 -6.39
N LYS A 274 -9.73 -3.16 -7.30
CA LYS A 274 -10.97 -3.81 -7.75
C LYS A 274 -10.86 -4.24 -9.21
N PHE A 275 -11.19 -5.50 -9.45
CA PHE A 275 -11.35 -6.05 -10.79
C PHE A 275 -12.81 -6.33 -11.08
N ARG A 276 -13.22 -6.16 -12.33
CA ARG A 276 -14.50 -6.62 -12.86
C ARG A 276 -14.26 -7.70 -13.89
N LEU A 277 -14.84 -8.87 -13.66
CA LEU A 277 -14.87 -9.97 -14.59
C LEU A 277 -15.87 -9.68 -15.72
N ILE A 278 -15.32 -9.71 -16.93
CA ILE A 278 -16.03 -9.65 -18.18
C ILE A 278 -15.95 -11.07 -18.76
N HIS A 279 -17.12 -11.69 -18.93
CA HIS A 279 -17.27 -13.00 -19.55
C HIS A 279 -18.03 -12.81 -20.86
N THR A 280 -17.47 -13.30 -21.96
CA THR A 280 -18.11 -13.30 -23.28
C THR A 280 -18.35 -14.74 -23.71
N GLU A 281 -19.61 -15.13 -23.89
CA GLU A 281 -20.00 -16.50 -24.22
C GLU A 281 -19.89 -16.80 -25.73
N ASP A 282 -19.88 -15.76 -26.58
CA ASP A 282 -20.18 -15.91 -28.01
C ASP A 282 -19.02 -16.40 -28.91
N GLU A 283 -17.75 -16.40 -28.47
CA GLU A 283 -16.61 -16.85 -29.29
C GLU A 283 -15.50 -17.53 -28.48
N GLY A 284 -15.87 -18.55 -27.70
CA GLY A 284 -14.97 -19.32 -26.85
C GLY A 284 -14.80 -18.73 -25.45
N VAL A 285 -14.38 -19.57 -24.49
CA VAL A 285 -14.23 -19.20 -23.07
C VAL A 285 -13.11 -18.18 -22.89
N LYS A 286 -13.43 -16.89 -23.00
CA LYS A 286 -12.51 -15.79 -22.71
C LYS A 286 -12.82 -15.23 -21.33
N THR A 287 -11.91 -15.47 -20.38
CA THR A 287 -11.94 -14.86 -19.04
C THR A 287 -11.13 -13.58 -19.10
N ILE A 288 -11.80 -12.43 -18.93
CA ILE A 288 -11.15 -11.11 -18.94
C ILE A 288 -11.45 -10.39 -17.63
N LEU A 289 -10.43 -9.90 -16.94
CA LEU A 289 -10.56 -9.05 -15.75
C LEU A 289 -10.17 -7.62 -16.11
N LYS A 290 -11.10 -6.68 -15.95
CA LYS A 290 -10.86 -5.25 -16.07
C LYS A 290 -10.53 -4.66 -14.71
N LEU A 291 -9.41 -3.97 -14.56
CA LEU A 291 -9.12 -3.22 -13.35
C LEU A 291 -9.98 -1.94 -13.34
N THR A 292 -10.89 -1.82 -12.37
CA THR A 292 -11.87 -0.74 -12.28
C THR A 292 -11.53 0.30 -11.23
N GLU A 293 -10.83 -0.09 -10.17
CA GLU A 293 -10.43 0.82 -9.09
C GLU A 293 -9.04 0.44 -8.60
N LEU A 294 -8.23 1.46 -8.35
CA LEU A 294 -6.98 1.34 -7.62
C LEU A 294 -6.87 2.57 -6.72
N SER A 295 -6.94 2.37 -5.42
CA SER A 295 -7.02 3.45 -4.45
C SER A 295 -6.21 3.20 -3.18
N MET A 296 -5.81 4.29 -2.52
CA MET A 296 -5.17 4.29 -1.20
C MET A 296 -6.07 5.06 -0.22
N GLN A 297 -6.22 4.53 0.98
CA GLN A 297 -6.97 5.11 2.09
C GLN A 297 -6.17 4.91 3.38
N LEU A 298 -6.35 5.80 4.35
CA LEU A 298 -5.78 5.66 5.69
C LEU A 298 -6.93 5.51 6.70
N GLY A 299 -6.96 4.39 7.42
CA GLY A 299 -7.98 4.08 8.42
C GLY A 299 -7.40 4.03 9.83
N ASP A 300 -8.11 4.60 10.79
CA ASP A 300 -7.75 4.49 12.20
C ASP A 300 -8.20 3.15 12.82
N MET A 301 -7.82 2.93 14.08
CA MET A 301 -8.24 1.75 14.86
C MET A 301 -9.75 1.70 15.11
N GLY A 302 -10.44 2.84 15.10
CA GLY A 302 -11.89 2.94 15.22
C GLY A 302 -12.65 2.58 13.94
N GLY A 303 -11.94 2.45 12.81
CA GLY A 303 -12.49 2.19 11.49
C GLY A 303 -12.93 3.45 10.73
N ALA A 304 -12.67 4.64 11.28
CA ALA A 304 -12.88 5.90 10.57
C ALA A 304 -11.68 6.21 9.67
N TYR A 305 -11.93 6.98 8.62
CA TYR A 305 -10.86 7.43 7.74
C TYR A 305 -10.18 8.66 8.31
N VAL A 306 -8.84 8.66 8.26
CA VAL A 306 -8.04 9.80 8.67
C VAL A 306 -8.25 10.95 7.70
N ASN A 307 -8.36 12.18 8.21
CA ASN A 307 -8.53 13.37 7.36
C ASN A 307 -7.26 13.68 6.54
N GLY A 308 -7.37 14.55 5.53
CA GLY A 308 -6.24 14.86 4.66
C GLY A 308 -5.03 15.44 5.38
N LYS A 309 -5.22 16.32 6.38
CA LYS A 309 -4.12 16.94 7.15
C LYS A 309 -3.30 15.89 7.90
N ASN A 310 -3.96 15.11 8.74
CA ASN A 310 -3.30 14.07 9.54
C ASN A 310 -2.70 13.00 8.64
N SER A 311 -3.32 12.72 7.49
CA SER A 311 -2.79 11.77 6.51
C SER A 311 -1.45 12.22 5.91
N LEU A 312 -1.23 13.52 5.64
CA LEU A 312 0.08 13.99 5.19
C LEU A 312 1.16 13.79 6.26
N LEU A 313 0.82 14.01 7.53
CA LEU A 313 1.72 13.79 8.65
C LEU A 313 2.05 12.30 8.82
N VAL A 314 1.04 11.43 8.77
CA VAL A 314 1.20 9.97 8.84
C VAL A 314 2.06 9.47 7.67
N LEU A 315 1.83 9.96 6.44
CA LEU A 315 2.65 9.59 5.29
C LEU A 315 4.09 10.07 5.45
N LYS A 316 4.33 11.28 5.97
CA LYS A 316 5.69 11.77 6.25
C LYS A 316 6.40 10.89 7.29
N GLU A 317 5.71 10.52 8.36
CA GLU A 317 6.27 9.68 9.42
C GLU A 317 6.51 8.24 8.93
N ALA A 318 5.64 7.72 8.06
CA ALA A 318 5.80 6.43 7.40
C ALA A 318 7.13 6.29 6.64
N LEU A 319 7.64 7.39 6.08
CA LEU A 319 8.92 7.41 5.36
C LEU A 319 10.15 7.28 6.26
N ARG A 320 9.98 7.29 7.59
CA ARG A 320 11.05 7.11 8.59
C ARG A 320 10.94 5.80 9.36
N CYS A 321 9.92 5.01 9.09
CA CYS A 321 9.63 3.79 9.82
C CYS A 321 10.73 2.73 9.71
N PRO A 322 10.87 1.88 10.74
CA PRO A 322 11.59 0.64 10.61
C PRO A 322 11.05 -0.21 9.45
N ARG A 323 11.95 -0.87 8.74
CA ARG A 323 11.60 -1.71 7.60
C ARG A 323 12.35 -3.04 7.68
N SER A 324 11.72 -4.08 7.16
CA SER A 324 12.27 -5.42 7.13
C SER A 324 12.15 -6.03 5.74
N LYS A 325 13.18 -6.79 5.34
CA LYS A 325 13.09 -7.68 4.18
C LYS A 325 12.35 -8.97 4.52
N ASN A 326 12.10 -9.21 5.81
CA ASN A 326 11.39 -10.38 6.28
C ASN A 326 9.88 -10.18 6.12
N TYR A 327 9.31 -10.82 5.10
CA TYR A 327 7.88 -10.73 4.81
C TYR A 327 6.99 -11.16 5.99
N SER A 328 7.44 -12.13 6.80
CA SER A 328 6.63 -12.61 7.92
C SER A 328 6.46 -11.55 9.01
N GLU A 329 7.46 -10.71 9.25
CA GLU A 329 7.38 -9.61 10.25
C GLU A 329 6.39 -8.52 9.83
N ALA A 330 6.38 -8.16 8.55
CA ALA A 330 5.41 -7.21 8.01
C ALA A 330 3.98 -7.77 8.10
N LEU A 331 3.80 -9.06 7.77
CA LEU A 331 2.51 -9.73 7.86
C LEU A 331 2.02 -9.89 9.31
N GLU A 332 2.93 -10.16 10.24
CA GLU A 332 2.63 -10.23 11.68
C GLU A 332 2.09 -8.90 12.19
N SER A 333 2.70 -7.78 11.79
CA SER A 333 2.23 -6.43 12.13
C SER A 333 0.78 -6.20 11.69
N CYS A 334 0.45 -6.56 10.44
CA CYS A 334 -0.92 -6.48 9.92
C CYS A 334 -1.88 -7.39 10.68
N ARG A 335 -1.48 -8.63 11.01
CA ARG A 335 -2.30 -9.59 11.75
C ARG A 335 -2.61 -9.11 13.17
N LEU A 336 -1.61 -8.56 13.88
CA LEU A 336 -1.79 -7.99 15.21
C LEU A 336 -2.77 -6.83 15.17
N TYR A 337 -2.60 -5.90 14.24
CA TYR A 337 -3.53 -4.78 14.04
C TYR A 337 -4.96 -5.26 13.77
N SER A 338 -5.14 -6.18 12.80
CA SER A 338 -6.48 -6.72 12.48
C SER A 338 -7.12 -7.41 13.68
N LYS A 339 -6.35 -8.14 14.49
CA LYS A 339 -6.85 -8.80 15.70
C LYS A 339 -7.37 -7.78 16.71
N VAL A 340 -6.56 -6.78 17.06
CA VAL A 340 -6.98 -5.72 18.00
C VAL A 340 -8.18 -4.96 17.45
N GLN A 341 -8.19 -4.62 16.16
CA GLN A 341 -9.32 -3.95 15.53
C GLN A 341 -10.62 -4.79 15.58
N SER A 342 -10.52 -6.12 15.42
CA SER A 342 -11.70 -7.01 15.53
C SER A 342 -12.24 -7.07 16.96
N GLU A 343 -11.37 -7.15 17.97
CA GLU A 343 -11.76 -7.15 19.38
C GLU A 343 -12.48 -5.85 19.75
N LEU A 344 -11.97 -4.70 19.31
CA LEU A 344 -12.62 -3.39 19.53
C LEU A 344 -13.98 -3.29 18.85
N LYS A 345 -14.12 -3.82 17.63
CA LYS A 345 -15.41 -3.85 16.92
C LYS A 345 -16.42 -4.72 17.66
N GLU A 346 -16.00 -5.87 18.18
CA GLU A 346 -16.87 -6.76 18.97
C GLU A 346 -17.33 -6.12 20.28
N GLU A 347 -16.42 -5.45 21.00
CA GLU A 347 -16.77 -4.71 22.21
C GLU A 347 -17.75 -3.58 21.93
N LYS A 348 -17.53 -2.82 20.85
CA LYS A 348 -18.44 -1.76 20.41
C LYS A 348 -19.83 -2.31 20.09
N MET A 349 -19.92 -3.37 19.28
CA MET A 349 -21.20 -4.03 18.97
C MET A 349 -21.90 -4.56 20.24
N ARG A 350 -21.15 -5.08 21.21
CA ARG A 350 -21.70 -5.54 22.48
C ARG A 350 -22.25 -4.37 23.31
N ASN A 351 -21.58 -3.22 23.30
CA ASN A 351 -22.03 -2.03 24.00
C ASN A 351 -23.28 -1.42 23.34
N GLU A 352 -23.27 -1.25 22.02
CA GLU A 352 -24.43 -0.80 21.24
C GLU A 352 -25.63 -1.73 21.45
N SER A 353 -25.42 -3.05 21.44
CA SER A 353 -26.49 -4.02 21.74
C SER A 353 -27.07 -3.88 23.15
N LYS A 354 -26.27 -3.48 24.16
CA LYS A 354 -26.77 -3.19 25.52
C LYS A 354 -27.60 -1.91 25.52
N LEU A 355 -27.14 -0.86 24.83
CA LEU A 355 -27.86 0.41 24.72
C LEU A 355 -29.20 0.23 24.00
N ASP A 356 -29.23 -0.50 22.89
CA ASP A 356 -30.46 -0.81 22.16
C ASP A 356 -31.48 -1.54 23.05
N ARG A 357 -31.02 -2.52 23.85
CA ARG A 357 -31.88 -3.22 24.81
C ARG A 357 -32.45 -2.27 25.87
N LEU A 358 -31.63 -1.36 26.40
CA LEU A 358 -32.08 -0.34 27.37
C LEU A 358 -33.09 0.63 26.74
N CYS A 359 -32.85 1.07 25.50
CA CYS A 359 -33.77 1.93 24.74
C CYS A 359 -35.11 1.24 24.50
N ILE A 360 -35.11 -0.04 24.10
CA ILE A 360 -36.33 -0.83 23.89
C ILE A 360 -37.10 -0.99 25.21
N LEU A 361 -36.42 -1.36 26.30
CA LEU A 361 -37.05 -1.50 27.62
C LEU A 361 -37.60 -0.17 28.14
N GLY A 362 -36.86 0.93 27.96
CA GLY A 362 -37.30 2.28 28.31
C GLY A 362 -38.53 2.71 27.51
N GLY A 363 -38.57 2.42 26.20
CA GLY A 363 -39.73 2.67 25.35
C GLY A 363 -40.97 1.87 25.79
N ILE A 364 -40.80 0.60 26.15
CA ILE A 364 -41.89 -0.23 26.70
C ILE A 364 -42.39 0.35 28.02
N ALA A 365 -41.48 0.72 28.94
CA ALA A 365 -41.85 1.29 30.24
C ALA A 365 -42.60 2.63 30.10
N ALA A 366 -42.18 3.49 29.17
CA ALA A 366 -42.86 4.74 28.86
C ALA A 366 -44.27 4.50 28.29
N LEU A 367 -44.43 3.54 27.38
CA LEU A 367 -45.73 3.17 26.81
C LEU A 367 -46.68 2.62 27.88
N VAL A 368 -46.21 1.70 28.74
CA VAL A 368 -47.01 1.15 29.84
C VAL A 368 -47.44 2.24 30.81
N SER A 369 -46.52 3.15 31.17
CA SER A 369 -46.83 4.28 32.05
C SER A 369 -47.87 5.20 31.41
N PHE A 370 -47.73 5.52 30.12
CA PHE A 370 -48.70 6.33 29.38
C PHE A 370 -50.09 5.69 29.35
N CYS A 371 -50.17 4.38 29.06
CA CYS A 371 -51.43 3.64 29.09
C CYS A 371 -52.06 3.62 30.50
N TYR A 372 -51.25 3.55 31.56
CA TYR A 372 -51.72 3.61 32.94
C TYR A 372 -52.29 5.00 33.31
N TYR A 373 -51.71 6.08 32.79
CA TYR A 373 -52.23 7.44 33.03
C TYR A 373 -53.49 7.80 32.23
N LEU A 374 -53.77 7.09 31.15
CA LEU A 374 -54.98 7.27 30.33
C LEU A 374 -56.18 6.44 30.83
N LEU A 375 -55.95 5.44 31.67
CA LEU A 375 -56.95 4.61 32.35
C LEU A 375 -57.29 5.20 33.72
#